data_AF-A0A6P5AF61-F1
#
_entry.id   AF-A0A6P5AF61-F1
#
_cell.length_a   1.000
_cell.length_b   1.000
_cell.length_c   1.000
_cell.angle_alpha   90.00
_cell.angle_beta   90.00
_cell.angle_gamma   90.00
#
_symmetry.space_group_name_H-M   'P 1'
#
loop_
_entity.id
_entity.type
_entity.pdbx_description
1 polymer ?
#
loop_
_entity_poly.entity_id
_entity_poly.type
_entity_poly.pdbx_seq_one_letter_code
_entity_poly.pdbx_strand_id
1 'polypeptide(L)'
;MLGKPVPLTEQIVKKYAPKVWLAKGETYNPSSVAFHLQNVKVYDGNRAFSSTPSTLPTCSVNCYMSSNQHLDEASDRLPFFSGERVTSSHQPPVYAVAKQITPTTTDIFYWMFYPYNRGKRVCIGVRILGSCVGGYSTFGHHVGDWEHMKIRLENGQPISIYVSAHDFGGEYYWDAASQTYNKPGDIVRTDGTHPVLYSAKGSHGLWSTPGTRTYKSIPINNKLQDETSAGTAWDTWKNVPFTMHRPDGGYTGSWTWLNFKGRWGNRKSGY
;
A
#
# COMPACT_ATOMS: atom_id res chain seq x y z
N MET A 1 -14.11 38.09 8.76
CA MET A 1 -15.06 37.00 8.44
C MET A 1 -14.25 35.77 8.10
N LEU A 2 -14.30 34.71 8.92
CA LEU A 2 -13.70 33.43 8.57
C LEU A 2 -14.52 32.84 7.41
N GLY A 3 -13.88 32.58 6.27
CA GLY A 3 -14.56 32.00 5.10
C GLY A 3 -15.20 30.65 5.45
N LYS A 4 -16.32 30.34 4.80
CA LYS A 4 -16.97 29.03 4.97
C LYS A 4 -15.98 27.91 4.62
N PRO A 5 -15.92 26.80 5.39
CA PRO A 5 -15.03 25.69 5.07
C PRO A 5 -15.29 25.13 3.68
N VAL A 6 -14.23 24.75 2.97
CA VAL A 6 -14.33 24.09 1.67
C VAL A 6 -14.79 22.64 1.90
N PRO A 7 -15.95 22.22 1.37
CA PRO A 7 -16.40 20.83 1.51
C PRO A 7 -15.47 19.89 0.76
N LEU A 8 -15.22 18.70 1.33
CA LEU A 8 -14.50 17.66 0.64
C LEU A 8 -15.34 17.13 -0.53
N THR A 9 -14.76 17.10 -1.73
CA THR A 9 -15.40 16.60 -2.95
C THR A 9 -14.55 15.50 -3.59
N GLU A 10 -15.16 14.70 -4.47
CA GLU A 10 -14.43 13.73 -5.30
C GLU A 10 -13.30 14.40 -6.11
N GLN A 11 -13.53 15.64 -6.57
CA GLN A 11 -12.53 16.40 -7.30
C GLN A 11 -11.30 16.70 -6.45
N ILE A 12 -11.48 17.05 -5.17
CA ILE A 12 -10.36 17.26 -4.23
C ILE A 12 -9.61 15.94 -3.98
N VAL A 13 -10.34 14.84 -3.79
CA VAL A 13 -9.73 13.52 -3.59
C VAL A 13 -8.89 13.11 -4.81
N LYS A 14 -9.40 13.31 -6.02
CA LYS A 14 -8.67 13.04 -7.27
C LYS A 14 -7.48 13.98 -7.45
N LYS A 15 -7.65 15.28 -7.19
CA LYS A 15 -6.62 16.32 -7.36
C LYS A 15 -5.34 15.98 -6.60
N TYR A 16 -5.45 15.44 -5.39
CA TYR A 16 -4.29 15.16 -4.55
C TYR A 16 -3.94 13.67 -4.42
N ALA A 17 -4.57 12.79 -5.20
CA ALA A 17 -4.18 11.39 -5.23
C ALA A 17 -2.75 11.25 -5.79
N PRO A 18 -1.89 10.38 -5.23
CA PRO A 18 -0.49 10.31 -5.64
C PRO A 18 -0.30 9.76 -7.05
N LYS A 19 0.79 10.18 -7.71
CA LYS A 19 1.43 9.37 -8.75
C LYS A 19 2.33 8.36 -8.04
N VAL A 20 2.13 7.08 -8.32
CA VAL A 20 3.03 6.02 -7.81
C VAL A 20 3.78 5.40 -8.97
N TRP A 21 5.11 5.40 -8.89
CA TRP A 21 5.95 4.61 -9.78
C TRP A 21 6.13 3.20 -9.21
N LEU A 22 5.65 2.20 -9.95
CA LEU A 22 6.07 0.81 -9.69
C LEU A 22 7.51 0.64 -10.19
N ALA A 23 8.33 -0.09 -9.42
CA ALA A 23 9.72 -0.30 -9.76
C ALA A 23 9.89 -0.96 -11.15
N LYS A 24 11.03 -0.69 -11.80
CA LYS A 24 11.40 -1.35 -13.06
C LYS A 24 11.44 -2.87 -12.90
N GLY A 25 10.69 -3.55 -13.76
CA GLY A 25 10.54 -4.99 -13.73
C GLY A 25 9.79 -5.51 -12.48
N GLU A 26 8.91 -4.69 -11.90
CA GLU A 26 7.90 -5.17 -10.95
C GLU A 26 7.03 -6.25 -11.62
N THR A 27 6.77 -7.32 -10.88
CA THR A 27 5.91 -8.42 -11.31
C THR A 27 4.71 -8.63 -10.39
N TYR A 28 4.71 -8.03 -9.19
CA TYR A 28 3.67 -8.08 -8.18
C TYR A 28 2.88 -6.76 -8.20
N ASN A 29 1.99 -6.62 -9.18
CA ASN A 29 1.25 -5.37 -9.40
C ASN A 29 0.14 -5.18 -8.34
N PRO A 30 -0.36 -3.94 -8.17
CA PRO A 30 -1.54 -3.71 -7.35
C PRO A 30 -2.79 -4.38 -7.93
N SER A 31 -3.83 -4.53 -7.12
CA SER A 31 -5.13 -5.00 -7.57
C SER A 31 -6.29 -4.37 -6.80
N SER A 32 -7.49 -4.56 -7.31
CA SER A 32 -8.71 -4.41 -6.56
C SER A 32 -8.84 -5.47 -5.47
N VAL A 33 -9.57 -5.13 -4.41
CA VAL A 33 -10.05 -6.07 -3.38
C VAL A 33 -10.87 -7.19 -4.02
N ALA A 34 -11.71 -6.87 -5.01
CA ALA A 34 -12.53 -7.87 -5.69
C ALA A 34 -11.69 -8.94 -6.40
N PHE A 35 -10.63 -8.53 -7.11
CA PHE A 35 -9.67 -9.44 -7.74
C PHE A 35 -9.02 -10.37 -6.71
N HIS A 36 -8.58 -9.81 -5.58
CA HIS A 36 -7.93 -10.59 -4.53
C HIS A 36 -8.86 -11.65 -3.93
N LEU A 37 -10.09 -11.27 -3.59
CA LEU A 37 -11.05 -12.14 -2.93
C LEU A 37 -11.49 -13.36 -3.77
N GLN A 38 -11.34 -13.30 -5.10
CA GLN A 38 -11.55 -14.46 -5.98
C GLN A 38 -10.49 -15.55 -5.78
N ASN A 39 -9.33 -15.20 -5.21
CA ASN A 39 -8.15 -16.05 -5.13
C ASN A 39 -7.81 -16.48 -3.69
N VAL A 40 -8.59 -16.04 -2.70
CA VAL A 40 -8.36 -16.36 -1.29
C VAL A 40 -9.62 -16.87 -0.61
N LYS A 41 -9.44 -17.55 0.52
CA LYS A 41 -10.50 -17.88 1.46
C LYS A 41 -10.26 -17.17 2.78
N VAL A 42 -11.33 -16.74 3.45
CA VAL A 42 -11.28 -16.25 4.83
C VAL A 42 -11.37 -17.46 5.76
N TYR A 43 -10.45 -17.58 6.71
CA TYR A 43 -10.41 -18.62 7.72
C TYR A 43 -10.74 -18.07 9.10
N ASP A 44 -11.65 -18.73 9.81
CA ASP A 44 -12.01 -18.45 11.20
C ASP A 44 -12.11 -19.75 12.00
N GLY A 45 -11.00 -20.15 12.62
CA GLY A 45 -10.84 -21.49 13.17
C GLY A 45 -10.87 -22.54 12.05
N ASN A 46 -11.75 -23.53 12.17
CA ASN A 46 -11.94 -24.58 11.17
C ASN A 46 -12.91 -24.19 10.04
N ARG A 47 -13.48 -22.98 10.08
CA ARG A 47 -14.39 -22.49 9.05
C ARG A 47 -13.60 -21.77 7.96
N ALA A 48 -13.97 -22.00 6.71
CA ALA A 48 -13.41 -21.31 5.55
C ALA A 48 -14.55 -20.75 4.67
N PHE A 49 -14.40 -19.50 4.24
CA PHE A 49 -15.40 -18.78 3.45
C PHE A 49 -14.76 -18.27 2.15
N SER A 50 -15.40 -18.54 1.02
CA SER A 50 -15.16 -17.75 -0.20
C SER A 50 -16.01 -16.49 -0.11
N SER A 51 -15.43 -15.33 -0.41
CA SER A 51 -16.10 -14.04 -0.23
C SER A 51 -15.95 -13.14 -1.44
N THR A 52 -16.85 -12.18 -1.57
CA THR A 52 -16.73 -11.01 -2.44
C THR A 52 -16.68 -9.76 -1.56
N PRO A 53 -16.43 -8.56 -2.11
CA PRO A 53 -16.46 -7.33 -1.31
C PRO A 53 -17.79 -7.10 -0.56
N SER A 54 -18.91 -7.68 -1.03
CA SER A 54 -20.22 -7.56 -0.37
C SER A 54 -20.56 -8.71 0.57
N THR A 55 -19.80 -9.82 0.56
CA THR A 55 -20.11 -11.04 1.33
C THR A 55 -19.01 -11.45 2.31
N LEU A 56 -18.08 -10.53 2.61
CA LEU A 56 -17.08 -10.76 3.66
C LEU A 56 -17.78 -11.02 5.01
N PRO A 57 -17.38 -12.07 5.75
CA PRO A 57 -18.05 -12.44 6.98
C PRO A 57 -17.69 -11.48 8.11
N THR A 58 -18.64 -11.26 9.03
CA THR A 58 -18.31 -10.84 10.39
C THR A 58 -17.69 -12.03 11.09
N CYS A 59 -16.45 -11.90 11.56
CA CYS A 59 -15.74 -13.03 12.15
C CYS A 59 -14.77 -12.56 13.25
N SER A 60 -14.07 -13.50 13.90
CA SER A 60 -13.20 -13.17 15.03
C SER A 60 -12.04 -12.25 14.62
N VAL A 61 -11.44 -11.55 15.60
CA VAL A 61 -10.24 -10.73 15.39
C VAL A 61 -9.02 -11.53 14.89
N ASN A 62 -9.09 -12.87 15.00
CA ASN A 62 -8.04 -13.79 14.57
C ASN A 62 -8.30 -14.38 13.18
N CYS A 63 -9.36 -13.94 12.50
CA CYS A 63 -9.59 -14.28 11.11
C CYS A 63 -8.45 -13.82 10.22
N TYR A 64 -8.20 -14.60 9.17
CA TYR A 64 -7.16 -14.31 8.21
C TYR A 64 -7.54 -14.82 6.82
N MET A 65 -6.93 -14.28 5.78
CA MET A 65 -7.08 -14.78 4.42
C MET A 65 -5.91 -15.70 4.08
N SER A 66 -6.14 -16.74 3.29
CA SER A 66 -5.06 -17.50 2.65
C SER A 66 -5.44 -17.84 1.21
N SER A 67 -4.44 -18.12 0.37
CA SER A 67 -4.68 -18.53 -1.02
C SER A 67 -5.62 -19.73 -1.07
N ASN A 68 -6.51 -19.72 -2.07
CA ASN A 68 -7.40 -20.86 -2.31
C ASN A 68 -6.66 -22.07 -2.92
N GLN A 69 -5.46 -21.82 -3.47
CA GLN A 69 -4.52 -22.82 -3.96
C GLN A 69 -3.46 -23.11 -2.90
N HIS A 70 -3.05 -24.38 -2.82
CA HIS A 70 -1.99 -24.83 -1.92
C HIS A 70 -0.64 -24.24 -2.33
N LEU A 71 0.19 -23.93 -1.33
CA LEU A 71 1.59 -23.53 -1.47
C LEU A 71 2.42 -24.55 -0.71
N ASP A 72 3.39 -25.16 -1.36
CA ASP A 72 4.28 -26.14 -0.73
C ASP A 72 5.39 -25.42 0.05
N GLU A 73 5.84 -24.27 -0.47
CA GLU A 73 6.92 -23.47 0.09
C GLU A 73 6.58 -21.97 0.11
N ALA A 74 7.16 -21.22 1.06
CA ALA A 74 6.95 -19.77 1.16
C ALA A 74 7.34 -18.97 -0.10
N SER A 75 8.22 -19.55 -0.92
CA SER A 75 8.74 -18.92 -2.14
C SER A 75 7.90 -19.14 -3.39
N ASP A 76 6.90 -20.03 -3.28
CA ASP A 76 6.00 -20.40 -4.37
C ASP A 76 5.27 -19.19 -4.94
N ARG A 77 4.84 -19.33 -6.18
CA ARG A 77 4.18 -18.26 -6.93
C ARG A 77 2.89 -18.77 -7.52
N LEU A 78 1.80 -18.09 -7.19
CA LEU A 78 0.51 -18.30 -7.83
C LEU A 78 0.27 -17.22 -8.88
N PRO A 79 -0.46 -17.53 -9.96
CA PRO A 79 -0.71 -16.56 -11.03
C PRO A 79 -1.25 -15.21 -10.53
N PHE A 80 -2.18 -15.24 -9.56
CA PHE A 80 -2.83 -14.03 -9.03
C PHE A 80 -1.90 -13.13 -8.22
N PHE A 81 -0.74 -13.62 -7.76
CA PHE A 81 0.27 -12.78 -7.11
C PHE A 81 0.78 -11.69 -8.05
N SER A 82 0.64 -11.88 -9.36
CA SER A 82 1.05 -10.88 -10.35
C SER A 82 0.21 -9.61 -10.32
N GLY A 83 -0.95 -9.65 -9.67
CA GLY A 83 -1.90 -8.54 -9.59
C GLY A 83 -2.50 -8.16 -10.94
N GLU A 84 -3.10 -6.97 -10.97
CA GLU A 84 -3.69 -6.41 -12.17
C GLU A 84 -2.66 -5.54 -12.90
N ARG A 85 -2.46 -5.79 -14.19
CA ARG A 85 -1.46 -5.05 -14.96
C ARG A 85 -1.84 -3.57 -15.08
N VAL A 86 -0.93 -2.69 -14.63
CA VAL A 86 -1.08 -1.24 -14.81
C VAL A 86 -0.75 -0.87 -16.27
N THR A 87 -1.67 -0.18 -16.94
CA THR A 87 -1.53 0.27 -18.33
C THR A 87 -2.19 1.64 -18.51
N SER A 88 -1.98 2.31 -19.63
CA SER A 88 -2.65 3.59 -19.91
C SER A 88 -4.18 3.50 -19.86
N SER A 89 -4.76 2.34 -20.20
CA SER A 89 -6.21 2.08 -20.22
C SER A 89 -6.74 1.40 -18.95
N HIS A 90 -5.88 0.88 -18.08
CA HIS A 90 -6.28 0.20 -16.84
C HIS A 90 -5.40 0.61 -15.66
N GLN A 91 -6.04 1.17 -14.64
CA GLN A 91 -5.40 1.60 -13.41
C GLN A 91 -6.12 0.88 -12.26
N PRO A 92 -5.45 -0.07 -11.55
CA PRO A 92 -6.01 -0.70 -10.36
C PRO A 92 -6.43 0.35 -9.33
N PRO A 93 -7.49 0.11 -8.55
CA PRO A 93 -8.05 1.13 -7.68
C PRO A 93 -7.12 1.46 -6.51
N VAL A 94 -7.08 2.74 -6.15
CA VAL A 94 -6.60 3.21 -4.85
C VAL A 94 -7.79 3.63 -4.02
N TYR A 95 -7.93 3.10 -2.81
CA TYR A 95 -9.11 3.34 -1.98
C TYR A 95 -8.87 4.56 -1.09
N ALA A 96 -9.60 5.64 -1.34
CA ALA A 96 -9.51 6.85 -0.53
C ALA A 96 -10.48 6.81 0.66
N VAL A 97 -9.97 6.99 1.87
CA VAL A 97 -10.76 7.12 3.10
C VAL A 97 -10.46 8.49 3.70
N ALA A 98 -11.45 9.37 3.75
CA ALA A 98 -11.28 10.72 4.26
C ALA A 98 -11.84 10.88 5.67
N LYS A 99 -11.10 11.56 6.54
CA LYS A 99 -11.47 11.84 7.92
C LYS A 99 -11.42 13.34 8.16
N GLN A 100 -12.56 13.91 8.50
CA GLN A 100 -12.62 15.29 8.98
C GLN A 100 -12.03 15.34 10.40
N ILE A 101 -11.05 16.23 10.60
CA ILE A 101 -10.35 16.42 11.88
C ILE A 101 -10.92 17.64 12.59
N THR A 102 -11.11 18.73 11.85
CA THR A 102 -11.77 19.96 12.29
C THR A 102 -12.70 20.43 11.16
N PRO A 103 -13.50 21.49 11.35
CA PRO A 103 -14.30 22.05 10.26
C PRO A 103 -13.47 22.40 9.02
N THR A 104 -12.20 22.78 9.17
CA THR A 104 -11.30 23.21 8.08
C THR A 104 -10.25 22.17 7.71
N THR A 105 -9.95 21.20 8.59
CA THR A 105 -8.87 20.21 8.40
C THR A 105 -9.43 18.83 8.06
N THR A 106 -8.94 18.25 6.97
CA THR A 106 -9.30 16.89 6.53
C THR A 106 -8.04 16.08 6.25
N ASP A 107 -7.98 14.86 6.76
CA ASP A 107 -6.99 13.87 6.34
C ASP A 107 -7.61 12.95 5.28
N ILE A 108 -6.91 12.69 4.18
CA ILE A 108 -7.31 11.70 3.16
C ILE A 108 -6.24 10.63 3.11
N PHE A 109 -6.63 9.40 3.41
CA PHE A 109 -5.78 8.21 3.32
C PHE A 109 -6.00 7.54 1.97
N TYR A 110 -4.94 7.37 1.20
CA TYR A 110 -4.94 6.64 -0.07
C TYR A 110 -4.34 5.26 0.16
N TRP A 111 -5.19 4.25 0.18
CA TRP A 111 -4.80 2.86 0.42
C TRP A 111 -4.56 2.12 -0.90
N MET A 112 -3.36 1.56 -1.03
CA MET A 112 -2.93 0.74 -2.16
C MET A 112 -2.92 -0.72 -1.74
N PHE A 113 -3.53 -1.58 -2.54
CA PHE A 113 -3.58 -3.02 -2.27
C PHE A 113 -2.77 -3.81 -3.30
N TYR A 114 -1.98 -4.76 -2.82
CA TYR A 114 -1.25 -5.73 -3.63
C TYR A 114 -1.64 -7.15 -3.19
N PRO A 115 -1.97 -8.07 -4.11
CA PRO A 115 -2.32 -9.45 -3.73
C PRO A 115 -1.22 -10.23 -3.04
N TYR A 116 0.04 -9.81 -3.18
CA TYR A 116 1.18 -10.54 -2.66
C TYR A 116 2.37 -9.63 -2.48
N ASN A 117 3.01 -9.71 -1.32
CA ASN A 117 4.27 -9.06 -1.00
C ASN A 117 5.44 -10.03 -1.17
N ARG A 118 6.37 -9.71 -2.07
CA ARG A 118 7.65 -10.40 -2.19
C ARG A 118 8.67 -9.75 -1.25
N GLY A 119 8.90 -10.44 -0.15
CA GLY A 119 9.95 -10.13 0.82
C GLY A 119 11.38 -10.03 0.25
N LYS A 120 12.34 -9.70 1.12
CA LYS A 120 13.74 -9.43 0.72
C LYS A 120 14.61 -10.66 0.79
N ARG A 121 15.37 -10.89 -0.29
CA ARG A 121 16.33 -11.97 -0.37
C ARG A 121 17.58 -11.60 0.42
N VAL A 122 17.88 -12.39 1.44
CA VAL A 122 18.95 -12.19 2.41
C VAL A 122 19.92 -13.35 2.33
N CYS A 123 21.21 -13.04 2.31
CA CYS A 123 22.28 -14.03 2.52
C CYS A 123 22.25 -14.57 3.95
N ILE A 124 22.00 -15.87 4.11
CA ILE A 124 22.08 -16.59 5.39
C ILE A 124 23.45 -17.27 5.41
N GLY A 125 24.45 -16.52 5.85
CA GLY A 125 25.84 -16.95 5.79
C GLY A 125 26.78 -15.75 5.79
N VAL A 126 27.97 -15.91 5.24
CA VAL A 126 28.98 -14.85 5.15
C VAL A 126 29.07 -14.37 3.72
N ARG A 127 29.08 -13.04 3.51
CA ARG A 127 29.40 -12.47 2.20
C ARG A 127 30.91 -12.47 2.00
N ILE A 128 31.39 -13.21 1.01
CA ILE A 128 32.80 -13.26 0.59
C ILE A 128 32.88 -12.77 -0.86
N LEU A 129 33.64 -11.70 -1.10
CA LEU A 129 33.81 -11.09 -2.44
C LEU A 129 32.47 -10.76 -3.14
N GLY A 130 31.46 -10.32 -2.37
CA GLY A 130 30.11 -10.01 -2.87
C GLY A 130 29.17 -11.21 -2.99
N SER A 131 29.70 -12.43 -3.01
CA SER A 131 28.94 -13.69 -3.09
C SER A 131 28.52 -14.17 -1.70
N CYS A 132 27.34 -14.79 -1.63
CA CYS A 132 26.86 -15.37 -0.38
C CYS A 132 27.37 -16.80 -0.22
N VAL A 133 28.09 -17.05 0.87
CA VAL A 133 28.53 -18.39 1.28
C VAL A 133 27.68 -18.82 2.49
N GLY A 134 26.79 -19.78 2.29
CA GLY A 134 25.83 -20.28 3.31
C GLY A 134 24.39 -20.41 2.81
N GLY A 135 24.03 -19.68 1.75
CA GLY A 135 22.72 -19.77 1.09
C GLY A 135 21.86 -18.51 1.22
N TYR A 136 20.71 -18.49 0.56
CA TYR A 136 19.78 -17.37 0.61
C TYR A 136 18.45 -17.78 1.20
N SER A 137 17.86 -16.91 2.01
CA SER A 137 16.45 -16.98 2.42
C SER A 137 15.76 -15.68 2.03
N THR A 138 14.43 -15.70 1.94
CA THR A 138 13.65 -14.50 1.61
C THR A 138 12.66 -14.21 2.73
N PHE A 139 12.73 -13.01 3.30
CA PHE A 139 11.98 -12.64 4.50
C PHE A 139 10.84 -11.69 4.18
N GLY A 140 9.65 -12.00 4.69
CA GLY A 140 8.47 -11.14 4.59
C GLY A 140 7.54 -11.48 3.43
N HIS A 141 7.50 -12.73 2.96
CA HIS A 141 6.43 -13.15 2.06
C HIS A 141 5.08 -13.12 2.77
N HIS A 142 4.09 -12.51 2.14
CA HIS A 142 2.69 -12.65 2.57
C HIS A 142 1.74 -12.41 1.41
N VAL A 143 0.64 -13.16 1.43
CA VAL A 143 -0.55 -12.91 0.62
C VAL A 143 -1.24 -11.68 1.18
N GLY A 144 -1.64 -10.76 0.31
CA GLY A 144 -2.29 -9.50 0.67
C GLY A 144 -1.36 -8.50 1.35
N ASP A 145 -1.34 -7.28 0.83
CA ASP A 145 -0.44 -6.23 1.29
C ASP A 145 -1.11 -4.86 1.10
N TRP A 146 -1.11 -4.08 2.16
CA TRP A 146 -1.74 -2.77 2.23
C TRP A 146 -0.67 -1.73 2.53
N GLU A 147 -0.47 -0.84 1.57
CA GLU A 147 0.38 0.35 1.74
C GLU A 147 -0.49 1.60 1.70
N HIS A 148 -0.01 2.70 2.27
CA HIS A 148 -0.78 3.94 2.22
C HIS A 148 0.07 5.21 2.22
N MET A 149 -0.52 6.28 1.71
CA MET A 149 -0.12 7.62 2.09
C MET A 149 -1.31 8.39 2.64
N LYS A 150 -1.06 9.37 3.48
CA LYS A 150 -2.07 10.32 3.97
C LYS A 150 -1.69 11.70 3.48
N ILE A 151 -2.64 12.47 2.97
CA ILE A 151 -2.50 13.92 2.82
C ILE A 151 -3.39 14.62 3.84
N ARG A 152 -2.85 15.65 4.49
CA ARG A 152 -3.61 16.59 5.31
C ARG A 152 -3.90 17.85 4.50
N LEU A 153 -5.17 18.23 4.46
CA LEU A 153 -5.64 19.45 3.84
C LEU A 153 -6.20 20.41 4.89
N GLU A 154 -5.95 21.70 4.69
CA GLU A 154 -6.63 22.79 5.39
C GLU A 154 -7.34 23.66 4.36
N ASN A 155 -8.65 23.82 4.50
CA ASN A 155 -9.51 24.54 3.56
C ASN A 155 -9.29 24.09 2.10
N GLY A 156 -9.08 22.79 1.87
CA GLY A 156 -8.85 22.20 0.55
C GLY A 156 -7.44 22.38 -0.02
N GLN A 157 -6.51 22.96 0.74
CA GLN A 157 -5.11 23.16 0.36
C GLN A 157 -4.17 22.22 1.12
N PRO A 158 -3.08 21.72 0.50
CA PRO A 158 -2.16 20.80 1.15
C PRO A 158 -1.40 21.46 2.32
N ILE A 159 -1.31 20.73 3.43
CA ILE A 159 -0.48 21.08 4.59
C ILE A 159 0.69 20.13 4.73
N SER A 160 0.42 18.83 4.64
CA SER A 160 1.45 17.80 4.80
C SER A 160 1.02 16.48 4.19
N ILE A 161 1.99 15.59 4.00
CA ILE A 161 1.76 14.19 3.69
C ILE A 161 2.48 13.29 4.68
N TYR A 162 1.91 12.12 4.95
CA TYR A 162 2.61 11.00 5.58
C TYR A 162 2.78 9.89 4.54
N VAL A 163 4.00 9.39 4.38
CA VAL A 163 4.33 8.30 3.46
C VAL A 163 4.71 7.06 4.27
N SER A 164 3.99 5.94 4.10
CA SER A 164 4.29 4.66 4.77
C SER A 164 5.34 3.86 4.01
N ALA A 165 6.20 3.18 4.75
CA ALA A 165 7.02 2.08 4.25
C ALA A 165 7.15 1.02 5.34
N HIS A 166 6.71 -0.20 5.08
CA HIS A 166 6.73 -1.29 6.06
C HIS A 166 5.95 -0.91 7.34
N ASP A 167 6.60 -0.95 8.51
CA ASP A 167 6.03 -0.64 9.83
C ASP A 167 6.35 0.81 10.29
N PHE A 168 6.86 1.66 9.40
CA PHE A 168 7.22 3.05 9.70
C PHE A 168 6.80 4.01 8.57
N GLY A 169 7.17 5.28 8.72
CA GLY A 169 6.94 6.30 7.69
C GLY A 169 7.51 7.65 8.08
N GLY A 170 7.19 8.68 7.30
CA GLY A 170 7.64 10.04 7.56
C GLY A 170 6.63 11.09 7.12
N GLU A 171 6.50 12.14 7.93
CA GLU A 171 5.73 13.33 7.59
C GLU A 171 6.59 14.30 6.78
N TYR A 172 6.01 14.89 5.73
CA TYR A 172 6.60 15.92 4.89
C TYR A 172 5.64 17.10 4.82
N TYR A 173 6.15 18.32 4.97
CA TYR A 173 5.34 19.53 5.01
C TYR A 173 5.31 20.22 3.65
N TRP A 174 4.13 20.72 3.27
CA TRP A 174 3.94 21.43 2.02
C TRP A 174 4.74 22.73 1.98
N ASP A 175 5.51 22.91 0.93
CA ASP A 175 6.16 24.16 0.58
C ASP A 175 5.52 24.71 -0.71
N ALA A 176 4.75 25.78 -0.56
CA ALA A 176 4.02 26.39 -1.65
C ALA A 176 4.93 27.05 -2.70
N ALA A 177 6.15 27.48 -2.33
CA ALA A 177 7.06 28.15 -3.24
C ALA A 177 7.71 27.17 -4.22
N SER A 178 8.12 26.01 -3.71
CA SER A 178 8.72 24.93 -4.53
C SER A 178 7.68 23.94 -5.06
N GLN A 179 6.44 23.99 -4.55
CA GLN A 179 5.38 23.02 -4.81
C GLN A 179 5.79 21.58 -4.49
N THR A 180 6.58 21.39 -3.43
CA THR A 180 7.02 20.06 -2.95
C THR A 180 6.60 19.83 -1.50
N TYR A 181 6.73 18.58 -1.04
CA TYR A 181 6.62 18.25 0.38
C TYR A 181 8.00 17.92 0.95
N ASN A 182 8.40 18.63 2.00
CA ASN A 182 9.76 18.64 2.50
C ASN A 182 9.85 18.05 3.90
N LYS A 183 10.89 17.28 4.16
CA LYS A 183 11.38 16.94 5.51
C LYS A 183 12.90 17.11 5.54
N PRO A 184 13.56 17.20 6.70
CA PRO A 184 15.01 17.34 6.75
C PRO A 184 15.73 16.24 5.95
N GLY A 185 16.50 16.65 4.94
CA GLY A 185 17.31 15.76 4.09
C GLY A 185 16.55 14.99 3.00
N ASP A 186 15.26 15.26 2.77
CA ASP A 186 14.45 14.47 1.83
C ASP A 186 13.22 15.24 1.33
N ILE A 187 12.80 14.99 0.09
CA ILE A 187 11.78 15.77 -0.60
C ILE A 187 10.89 14.84 -1.43
N VAL A 188 9.58 14.97 -1.27
CA VAL A 188 8.58 14.40 -2.19
C VAL A 188 8.21 15.46 -3.22
N ARG A 189 8.56 15.20 -4.48
CA ARG A 189 8.20 16.04 -5.62
C ARG A 189 6.72 15.90 -5.97
N THR A 190 6.21 16.83 -6.77
CA THR A 190 4.86 16.77 -7.34
C THR A 190 4.91 16.67 -8.86
N ASP A 191 3.87 16.06 -9.43
CA ASP A 191 3.50 16.15 -10.84
C ASP A 191 2.16 16.88 -10.91
N GLY A 192 2.19 18.17 -11.22
CA GLY A 192 1.04 19.06 -10.98
C GLY A 192 0.68 19.09 -9.50
N THR A 193 -0.50 18.56 -9.15
CA THR A 193 -0.99 18.50 -7.76
C THR A 193 -0.76 17.15 -7.09
N HIS A 194 -0.17 16.19 -7.81
CA HIS A 194 -0.03 14.80 -7.37
C HIS A 194 1.34 14.59 -6.71
N PRO A 195 1.42 14.20 -5.43
CA PRO A 195 2.66 13.74 -4.83
C PRO A 195 3.24 12.55 -5.61
N VAL A 196 4.54 12.57 -5.90
CA VAL A 196 5.23 11.52 -6.65
C VAL A 196 5.95 10.58 -5.68
N LEU A 197 5.47 9.34 -5.60
CA LEU A 197 6.03 8.29 -4.76
C LEU A 197 6.55 7.13 -5.60
N TYR A 198 7.44 6.33 -5.00
CA TYR A 198 8.02 5.15 -5.63
C TYR A 198 7.76 3.93 -4.75
N SER A 199 7.04 2.96 -5.30
CA SER A 199 6.77 1.68 -4.65
C SER A 199 7.99 0.76 -4.81
N ALA A 200 8.48 0.22 -3.69
CA ALA A 200 9.62 -0.66 -3.66
C ALA A 200 9.33 -2.00 -4.36
N LYS A 201 10.31 -2.50 -5.10
CA LYS A 201 10.17 -3.75 -5.84
C LYS A 201 9.79 -4.91 -4.91
N GLY A 202 8.63 -5.50 -5.17
CA GLY A 202 8.06 -6.65 -4.48
C GLY A 202 7.54 -6.39 -3.06
N SER A 203 8.15 -5.48 -2.30
CA SER A 203 7.74 -5.19 -0.92
C SER A 203 6.86 -3.96 -0.75
N HIS A 204 6.67 -3.22 -1.82
CA HIS A 204 5.76 -2.08 -2.01
C HIS A 204 5.87 -0.85 -1.09
N GLY A 205 6.75 -0.87 -0.09
CA GLY A 205 7.05 0.29 0.74
C GLY A 205 7.26 1.55 -0.11
N LEU A 206 6.64 2.66 0.28
CA LEU A 206 6.60 3.88 -0.50
C LEU A 206 7.76 4.80 -0.12
N TRP A 207 8.46 5.30 -1.13
CA TRP A 207 9.60 6.20 -0.96
C TRP A 207 9.44 7.48 -1.77
N SER A 208 10.08 8.55 -1.29
CA SER A 208 10.11 9.88 -1.93
C SER A 208 10.94 9.93 -3.21
N THR A 209 11.89 9.00 -3.37
CA THR A 209 12.89 9.02 -4.44
C THR A 209 13.19 7.61 -4.97
N PRO A 210 13.65 7.47 -6.23
CA PRO A 210 14.19 6.20 -6.72
C PRO A 210 15.55 5.89 -6.07
N GLY A 211 15.94 4.62 -6.05
CA GLY A 211 17.23 4.13 -5.59
C GLY A 211 17.13 3.01 -4.56
N THR A 212 18.29 2.64 -4.00
CA THR A 212 18.39 1.62 -2.96
C THR A 212 18.24 2.23 -1.56
N ARG A 213 17.36 1.69 -0.74
CA ARG A 213 17.11 2.16 0.64
C ARG A 213 17.25 1.03 1.63
N THR A 214 18.22 1.12 2.55
CA THR A 214 18.29 0.21 3.69
C THR A 214 17.26 0.64 4.74
N TYR A 215 16.26 -0.19 4.98
CA TYR A 215 15.25 0.08 6.01
C TYR A 215 15.50 -0.68 7.31
N LYS A 216 16.27 -1.78 7.27
CA LYS A 216 16.63 -2.53 8.46
C LYS A 216 18.01 -3.16 8.31
N SER A 217 18.84 -3.00 9.34
CA SER A 217 20.04 -3.82 9.50
C SER A 217 19.70 -5.06 10.30
N ILE A 218 20.23 -6.22 9.90
CA ILE A 218 20.02 -7.50 10.57
C ILE A 218 21.38 -8.08 10.98
N PRO A 219 21.42 -9.03 11.95
CA PRO A 219 22.68 -9.65 12.38
C PRO A 219 23.51 -10.18 11.21
N ILE A 220 24.83 -10.34 11.44
CA ILE A 220 25.80 -10.84 10.43
C ILE A 220 26.05 -9.83 9.30
N ASN A 221 26.08 -8.52 9.62
CA ASN A 221 26.38 -7.43 8.68
C ASN A 221 25.51 -7.42 7.41
N ASN A 222 24.25 -7.83 7.54
CA ASN A 222 23.34 -7.90 6.41
C ASN A 222 22.24 -6.81 6.53
N LYS A 223 21.63 -6.46 5.40
CA LYS A 223 20.70 -5.34 5.28
C LYS A 223 19.47 -5.78 4.50
N LEU A 224 18.30 -5.37 4.97
CA LEU A 224 17.08 -5.41 4.19
C LEU A 224 17.00 -4.10 3.40
N GLN A 225 16.90 -4.24 2.08
CA GLN A 225 16.96 -3.13 1.15
C GLN A 225 15.76 -3.13 0.22
N ASP A 226 15.20 -1.94 0.06
CA ASP A 226 14.23 -1.63 -0.99
C ASP A 226 14.94 -1.10 -2.22
N GLU A 227 14.43 -1.48 -3.38
CA GLU A 227 14.85 -0.96 -4.67
C GLU A 227 13.65 -0.25 -5.31
N THR A 228 13.77 1.04 -5.53
CA THR A 228 12.73 1.87 -6.14
C THR A 228 13.22 2.47 -7.45
N SER A 229 12.32 2.63 -8.43
CA SER A 229 12.64 3.27 -9.70
C SER A 229 11.38 3.73 -10.42
N ALA A 230 11.53 4.69 -11.35
CA ALA A 230 10.46 5.06 -12.28
C ALA A 230 10.30 3.97 -13.35
N GLY A 231 9.53 2.93 -13.03
CA GLY A 231 9.12 1.88 -13.97
C GLY A 231 7.75 2.18 -14.57
N THR A 232 6.71 1.49 -14.10
CA THR A 232 5.35 1.67 -14.61
C THR A 232 4.63 2.76 -13.82
N ALA A 233 4.07 3.75 -14.51
CA ALA A 233 3.27 4.80 -13.88
C ALA A 233 1.88 4.29 -13.46
N TRP A 234 1.57 4.44 -12.18
CA TRP A 234 0.24 4.27 -11.62
C TRP A 234 -0.32 5.65 -11.27
N ASP A 235 -1.12 6.19 -12.18
CA ASP A 235 -1.82 7.47 -12.08
C ASP A 235 -3.11 7.27 -11.26
N THR A 236 -2.97 7.21 -9.94
CA THR A 236 -4.03 6.71 -9.03
C THR A 236 -5.35 7.50 -9.12
N TRP A 237 -5.30 8.78 -9.50
CA TRP A 237 -6.48 9.63 -9.67
C TRP A 237 -7.44 9.16 -10.78
N LYS A 238 -6.98 8.29 -11.68
CA LYS A 238 -7.84 7.69 -12.73
C LYS A 238 -8.79 6.63 -12.18
N ASN A 239 -8.52 6.07 -11.00
CA ASN A 239 -9.38 5.10 -10.33
C ASN A 239 -9.23 5.20 -8.79
N VAL A 240 -9.86 6.21 -8.20
CA VAL A 240 -9.82 6.46 -6.75
C VAL A 240 -11.23 6.55 -6.16
N PRO A 241 -11.92 5.42 -5.95
CA PRO A 241 -13.17 5.45 -5.20
C PRO A 241 -12.89 5.99 -3.79
N PHE A 242 -13.80 6.83 -3.27
CA PHE A 242 -13.65 7.41 -1.94
C PHE A 242 -14.87 7.24 -1.03
N THR A 243 -14.62 7.24 0.27
CA THR A 243 -15.64 7.28 1.32
C THR A 243 -15.17 8.09 2.52
N MET A 244 -16.12 8.50 3.37
CA MET A 244 -15.80 9.09 4.66
C MET A 244 -15.52 8.00 5.69
N HIS A 245 -14.51 8.22 6.52
CA HIS A 245 -14.14 7.35 7.63
C HIS A 245 -15.30 7.22 8.61
N ARG A 246 -15.68 5.97 8.92
CA ARG A 246 -16.67 5.63 9.94
C ARG A 246 -15.98 4.87 11.08
N PRO A 247 -15.79 5.48 12.27
CA PRO A 247 -15.01 4.87 13.35
C PRO A 247 -15.62 3.55 13.85
N ASP A 248 -16.95 3.46 13.88
CA ASP A 248 -17.66 2.26 14.35
C ASP A 248 -17.91 1.23 13.23
N GLY A 249 -17.39 1.48 12.02
CA GLY A 249 -17.74 0.74 10.82
C GLY A 249 -19.13 1.13 10.29
N GLY A 250 -19.94 0.15 9.90
CA GLY A 250 -21.25 0.38 9.31
C GLY A 250 -21.16 0.91 7.87
N TYR A 251 -20.09 0.55 7.14
CA TYR A 251 -20.01 0.83 5.72
C TYR A 251 -21.07 0.03 4.95
N THR A 252 -21.65 0.62 3.92
CA THR A 252 -22.71 0.01 3.10
C THR A 252 -22.34 0.06 1.61
N GLY A 253 -23.12 -0.64 0.77
CA GLY A 253 -22.90 -0.67 -0.68
C GLY A 253 -21.52 -1.22 -1.06
N SER A 254 -20.84 -0.55 -1.98
CA SER A 254 -19.50 -0.93 -2.47
C SER A 254 -18.39 -0.84 -1.41
N TRP A 255 -18.67 -0.27 -0.23
CA TRP A 255 -17.72 -0.11 0.87
C TRP A 255 -17.91 -1.13 2.01
N THR A 256 -18.88 -2.04 1.90
CA THR A 256 -19.22 -3.00 2.97
C THR A 256 -18.02 -3.84 3.41
N TRP A 257 -17.07 -4.12 2.50
CA TRP A 257 -15.82 -4.83 2.80
C TRP A 257 -14.93 -4.13 3.84
N LEU A 258 -15.02 -2.80 4.01
CA LEU A 258 -14.29 -2.07 5.04
C LEU A 258 -14.75 -2.42 6.47
N ASN A 259 -15.89 -3.12 6.62
CA ASN A 259 -16.32 -3.65 7.92
C ASN A 259 -15.54 -4.92 8.34
N PHE A 260 -14.76 -5.52 7.43
CA PHE A 260 -13.97 -6.71 7.74
C PHE A 260 -12.82 -6.36 8.70
N LYS A 261 -12.81 -7.01 9.86
CA LYS A 261 -11.83 -6.79 10.94
C LYS A 261 -10.72 -7.84 11.00
N GLY A 262 -10.76 -8.83 10.10
CA GLY A 262 -9.73 -9.87 10.01
C GLY A 262 -8.50 -9.39 9.26
N ARG A 263 -7.50 -10.26 9.18
CA ARG A 263 -6.27 -10.03 8.41
C ARG A 263 -6.51 -10.32 6.94
N TRP A 264 -6.00 -9.46 6.07
CA TRP A 264 -6.04 -9.60 4.61
C TRP A 264 -4.99 -10.56 4.04
N GLY A 265 -4.26 -11.25 4.92
CA GLY A 265 -3.16 -12.12 4.55
C GLY A 265 -2.99 -13.30 5.48
N ASN A 266 -2.11 -14.21 5.08
CA ASN A 266 -1.84 -15.47 5.75
C ASN A 266 -1.23 -15.26 7.15
N ARG A 267 -1.32 -16.31 7.98
CA ARG A 267 -0.64 -16.31 9.28
C ARG A 267 0.87 -16.36 9.07
N LYS A 268 1.64 -15.76 9.98
CA LYS A 268 3.12 -15.77 9.96
C LYS A 268 3.73 -17.17 9.85
N SER A 269 3.05 -18.20 10.32
CA SER A 269 3.50 -19.61 10.31
C SER A 269 2.87 -20.46 9.20
N GLY A 270 2.04 -19.87 8.33
CA GLY A 270 1.40 -20.58 7.21
C GLY A 270 1.90 -20.02 5.89
N TYR A 271 2.00 -20.88 4.88
CA TYR A 271 2.24 -20.46 3.49
C TYR A 271 0.89 -20.12 2.84
#